data_AF-A0A231RGZ9-F1
#
_entry.id   AF-A0A231RGZ9-F1
#
_cell.length_a   1.000
_cell.length_b   1.000
_cell.length_c   1.000
_cell.angle_alpha   90.00
_cell.angle_beta   90.00
_cell.angle_gamma   90.00
#
_symmetry.space_group_name_H-M   'P 1'
#
loop_
_entity.id
_entity.type
_entity.pdbx_description
1 polymer ?
#
loop_
_entity_poly.entity_id
_entity_poly.type
_entity_poly.pdbx_seq_one_letter_code
_entity_poly.pdbx_strand_id
1 'polypeptide(L)'
;MSVIICPWCQSEILQEEGEEPEKICPVCENELDGYRTLQFSIGEEEDEEEEDNEDIEEEERSISIDDEDLGWLDDESLESSEDLERFEEGVESLYDEQELVPECPLCHEYMIEAGERIVGAPEFAPRVPDSLGEPLLEAPFKLTMYVCPSCFTVHSFLGDEDRQRLVRRISQRDKENLV
;
A
#
# COMPACT_ATOMS: atom_id res chain seq x y z
N MET A 1 -12.18 -24.62 24.89
CA MET A 1 -11.60 -24.58 23.53
C MET A 1 -11.37 -23.12 23.22
N SER A 2 -10.12 -22.72 23.02
CA SER A 2 -9.76 -21.40 22.48
C SER A 2 -9.56 -21.51 20.97
N VAL A 3 -9.78 -20.39 20.27
CA VAL A 3 -9.49 -20.28 18.84
C VAL A 3 -8.42 -19.21 18.69
N ILE A 4 -7.30 -19.57 18.05
CA ILE A 4 -6.27 -18.63 17.63
C ILE A 4 -6.40 -18.42 16.13
N ILE A 5 -6.32 -17.17 15.67
CA ILE A 5 -6.32 -16.86 14.24
C ILE A 5 -4.87 -16.65 13.81
N CYS A 6 -4.42 -17.37 12.78
CA CYS A 6 -3.09 -17.19 12.22
C CYS A 6 -2.96 -15.81 11.56
N PRO A 7 -1.96 -14.98 11.91
CA PRO A 7 -1.79 -13.65 11.33
C PRO A 7 -1.33 -13.67 9.87
N TRP A 8 -0.78 -14.80 9.39
CA TRP A 8 -0.23 -14.93 8.04
C TRP A 8 -1.28 -15.38 7.02
N CYS A 9 -2.00 -16.48 7.33
CA CYS A 9 -2.96 -17.10 6.41
C CYS A 9 -4.42 -16.95 6.86
N GLN A 10 -4.68 -16.29 7.99
CA GLN A 10 -6.01 -16.03 8.56
C GLN A 10 -6.82 -17.29 8.88
N SER A 11 -6.16 -18.45 9.00
CA SER A 11 -6.82 -19.70 9.37
C SER A 11 -7.11 -19.75 10.87
N GLU A 12 -8.28 -20.29 11.21
CA GLU A 12 -8.69 -20.58 12.58
C GLU A 12 -8.02 -21.87 13.07
N ILE A 13 -7.25 -21.76 14.15
CA ILE A 13 -6.52 -22.86 14.79
C ILE A 13 -7.26 -23.19 16.08
N LEU A 14 -7.79 -24.41 16.16
CA LEU A 14 -8.50 -24.92 17.33
C LEU A 14 -7.48 -25.42 18.36
N GLN A 15 -7.57 -24.92 19.60
CA GLN A 15 -6.74 -25.37 20.71
C GLN A 15 -7.57 -26.13 21.75
N GLU A 16 -7.05 -27.29 22.16
CA GLU A 16 -7.59 -28.07 23.26
C GLU A 16 -7.26 -27.42 24.62
N GLU A 17 -8.15 -27.57 25.60
CA GLU A 17 -7.95 -26.99 26.93
C GLU A 17 -6.85 -27.74 27.68
N GLY A 18 -5.71 -27.09 27.88
CA GLY A 18 -4.57 -27.62 28.65
C GLY A 18 -3.33 -27.90 27.82
N GLU A 19 -3.38 -27.68 26.50
CA GLU A 19 -2.22 -27.76 25.61
C GLU A 19 -1.54 -26.38 25.51
N GLU A 20 -0.21 -26.36 25.51
CA GLU A 20 0.54 -25.13 25.25
C GLU A 20 0.28 -24.68 23.80
N PRO A 21 0.12 -23.38 23.56
CA PRO A 21 -0.15 -22.90 22.20
C PRO A 21 1.01 -23.26 21.27
N GLU A 22 0.71 -23.98 20.19
CA GLU A 22 1.70 -24.28 19.16
C GLU A 22 2.35 -22.99 18.66
N LYS A 23 3.69 -22.98 18.54
CA LYS A 23 4.43 -21.81 18.05
C LYS A 23 4.37 -21.65 16.54
N ILE A 24 3.90 -22.65 15.81
CA ILE A 24 3.91 -22.71 14.34
C ILE A 24 2.49 -22.99 13.84
N CYS A 25 2.07 -22.29 12.79
CA CYS A 25 0.78 -22.52 12.17
C CYS A 25 0.78 -23.83 11.36
N PRO A 26 -0.18 -24.76 11.57
CA PRO A 26 -0.24 -26.03 10.84
C PRO A 26 -0.67 -25.88 9.36
N VAL A 27 -1.14 -24.70 8.95
CA VAL A 27 -1.63 -24.45 7.59
C VAL A 27 -0.55 -23.87 6.69
N CYS A 28 0.25 -22.95 7.21
CA CYS A 28 1.24 -22.21 6.41
C CYS A 28 2.66 -22.26 6.97
N GLU A 29 2.89 -23.04 8.04
CA GLU A 29 4.21 -23.33 8.62
C GLU A 29 5.00 -22.09 9.11
N ASN A 30 4.31 -20.95 9.28
CA ASN A 30 4.90 -19.73 9.84
C ASN A 30 4.77 -19.70 11.37
N GLU A 31 5.70 -19.02 12.02
CA GLU A 31 5.65 -18.79 13.46
C GLU A 31 4.50 -17.86 13.85
N LEU A 32 3.77 -18.25 14.90
CA LEU A 32 2.61 -17.52 15.45
C LEU A 32 3.02 -16.43 16.46
N ASP A 33 4.26 -16.48 16.98
CA ASP A 33 4.82 -15.55 17.97
C ASP A 33 5.39 -14.26 17.33
N GLY A 34 5.47 -14.23 15.99
CA GLY A 34 5.96 -13.09 15.21
C GLY A 34 4.90 -12.01 15.01
N TYR A 35 4.55 -11.28 16.07
CA TYR A 35 3.84 -10.01 15.88
C TYR A 35 4.66 -9.08 14.96
N ARG A 36 3.93 -8.25 14.20
CA ARG A 36 4.38 -7.15 13.32
C ARG A 36 5.17 -6.03 14.02
N THR A 37 5.97 -6.35 15.03
CA THR A 37 6.73 -5.40 15.83
C THR A 37 8.18 -5.86 15.88
N LEU A 38 9.05 -5.12 15.18
CA LEU A 38 10.48 -5.17 15.39
C LEU A 38 10.73 -4.80 16.87
N GLN A 39 11.22 -5.74 17.67
CA GLN A 39 11.68 -5.47 19.02
C GLN A 39 13.08 -4.88 18.93
N PHE A 40 13.17 -3.56 19.09
CA PHE A 40 14.45 -2.89 19.25
C PHE A 40 14.78 -2.81 20.74
N SER A 41 15.76 -3.60 21.18
CA SER A 41 16.40 -3.41 22.48
C SER A 41 17.33 -2.20 22.37
N ILE A 42 16.79 -0.99 22.51
CA ILE A 42 17.62 0.19 22.78
C ILE A 42 18.17 0.01 24.19
N GLY A 43 19.46 -0.31 24.27
CA GLY A 43 20.19 -0.35 25.54
C GLY A 43 20.26 1.06 26.10
N GLU A 44 19.53 1.31 27.17
CA GLU A 44 19.90 2.35 28.13
C GLU A 44 20.96 1.75 29.04
N GLU A 45 22.19 2.23 28.88
CA GLU A 45 23.29 1.99 29.82
C GLU A 45 22.92 2.64 31.17
N GLU A 46 22.84 1.84 32.24
CA GLU A 46 23.27 2.20 33.60
C GLU A 46 23.16 0.98 34.55
N ASP A 47 24.34 0.39 34.82
CA ASP A 47 24.84 -0.25 36.04
C ASP A 47 24.13 -1.44 36.75
N GLU A 48 24.78 -2.60 36.60
CA GLU A 48 25.18 -3.63 37.58
C GLU A 48 24.13 -4.32 38.51
N GLU A 49 23.93 -5.63 38.33
CA GLU A 49 24.45 -6.71 39.21
C GLU A 49 23.93 -8.12 38.81
N GLU A 50 24.91 -9.00 38.52
CA GLU A 50 25.02 -10.47 38.37
C GLU A 50 23.79 -11.41 38.51
N GLU A 51 23.66 -12.38 37.58
CA GLU A 51 23.88 -13.82 37.86
C GLU A 51 23.68 -14.70 36.58
N ASP A 52 24.72 -15.52 36.32
CA ASP A 52 24.79 -16.73 35.47
C ASP A 52 24.30 -16.70 34.01
N ASN A 53 25.26 -16.63 33.06
CA ASN A 53 25.18 -17.48 31.87
C ASN A 53 26.56 -17.79 31.25
N GLU A 54 26.64 -19.02 30.78
CA GLU A 54 27.81 -19.80 30.38
C GLU A 54 28.60 -19.21 29.19
N ASP A 55 29.93 -19.27 29.32
CA ASP A 55 30.99 -19.18 28.31
C ASP A 55 30.56 -19.04 26.83
N ILE A 56 30.63 -17.82 26.30
CA ILE A 56 30.94 -17.57 24.88
C ILE A 56 32.13 -16.62 24.85
N GLU A 57 33.31 -17.16 24.55
CA GLU A 57 34.50 -16.37 24.21
C GLU A 57 34.22 -15.62 22.89
N GLU A 58 33.69 -14.40 22.98
CA GLU A 58 33.64 -13.47 21.85
C GLU A 58 35.05 -12.94 21.60
N GLU A 59 35.80 -13.63 20.72
CA GLU A 59 36.90 -12.99 20.01
C GLU A 59 36.33 -11.76 19.28
N GLU A 60 36.61 -10.58 19.81
CA GLU A 60 36.46 -9.30 19.12
C GLU A 60 37.25 -9.35 17.80
N ARG A 61 36.62 -9.84 16.73
CA ARG A 61 37.04 -9.51 15.38
C ARG A 61 36.66 -8.07 15.13
N SER A 62 37.52 -7.16 15.59
CA SER A 62 37.61 -5.82 15.05
C SER A 62 37.88 -5.96 13.56
N ILE A 63 36.82 -5.93 12.74
CA ILE A 63 36.97 -5.75 11.30
C ILE A 63 37.37 -4.29 11.13
N SER A 64 38.66 -4.02 11.13
CA SER A 64 39.19 -2.78 10.58
C SER A 64 38.94 -2.86 9.07
N ILE A 65 37.80 -2.34 8.63
CA ILE A 65 37.54 -2.12 7.21
C ILE A 65 38.53 -1.03 6.80
N ASP A 66 39.61 -1.45 6.16
CA ASP A 66 40.57 -0.58 5.53
C ASP A 66 39.84 0.11 4.36
N ASP A 67 39.82 1.44 4.36
CA ASP A 67 39.13 2.28 3.35
C ASP A 67 39.59 1.98 1.90
N GLU A 68 40.69 1.24 1.74
CA GLU A 68 41.30 0.89 0.45
C GLU A 68 40.72 -0.38 -0.22
N ASP A 69 39.83 -1.16 0.45
CA ASP A 69 39.21 -2.38 -0.13
C ASP A 69 37.74 -2.19 -0.59
N LEU A 70 37.23 -0.95 -0.61
CA LEU A 70 35.93 -0.61 -1.22
C LEU A 70 36.04 -0.32 -2.73
N GLY A 71 37.08 -0.81 -3.39
CA GLY A 71 37.29 -0.69 -4.85
C GLY A 71 36.35 -1.54 -5.72
N TRP A 72 35.35 -2.21 -5.12
CA TRP A 72 34.27 -2.93 -5.81
C TRP A 72 32.95 -2.14 -5.84
N LEU A 73 32.89 -0.96 -5.23
CA LEU A 73 31.86 0.05 -5.52
C LEU A 73 32.27 0.82 -6.78
N ASP A 74 32.51 0.09 -7.87
CA ASP A 74 32.75 0.62 -9.20
C ASP A 74 31.41 1.15 -9.74
N ASP A 75 31.08 2.38 -9.35
CA ASP A 75 30.86 3.54 -10.24
C ASP A 75 30.18 3.28 -11.62
N GLU A 76 29.18 2.40 -11.72
CA GLU A 76 28.26 2.36 -12.87
C GLU A 76 26.77 2.44 -12.47
N SER A 77 26.45 2.73 -11.20
CA SER A 77 25.06 2.94 -10.75
C SER A 77 24.74 4.36 -10.27
N LEU A 78 25.68 5.31 -10.30
CA LEU A 78 25.43 6.69 -9.84
C LEU A 78 24.56 7.52 -10.80
N GLU A 79 24.24 7.01 -12.00
CA GLU A 79 23.13 7.54 -12.81
C GLU A 79 21.77 7.36 -12.12
N SER A 80 21.68 6.53 -11.05
CA SER A 80 20.43 6.28 -10.32
C SER A 80 20.15 7.25 -9.17
N SER A 81 21.07 8.16 -8.78
CA SER A 81 20.81 9.09 -7.68
C SER A 81 20.35 10.46 -8.17
N GLU A 82 21.06 11.08 -9.13
CA GLU A 82 20.69 12.41 -9.63
C GLU A 82 19.37 12.38 -10.41
N ASP A 83 19.13 11.33 -11.21
CA ASP A 83 17.87 11.18 -11.92
C ASP A 83 16.70 10.82 -10.99
N LEU A 84 16.96 10.14 -9.87
CA LEU A 84 15.96 9.88 -8.85
C LEU A 84 15.60 11.17 -8.08
N GLU A 85 16.60 11.97 -7.70
CA GLU A 85 16.39 13.29 -7.08
C GLU A 85 15.57 14.21 -8.00
N ARG A 86 15.92 14.27 -9.30
CA ARG A 86 15.16 15.05 -10.30
C ARG A 86 13.74 14.54 -10.47
N PHE A 87 13.55 13.22 -10.42
CA PHE A 87 12.23 12.61 -10.50
C PHE A 87 11.39 12.99 -9.28
N GLU A 88 11.93 12.87 -8.07
CA GLU A 88 11.26 13.24 -6.82
C GLU A 88 10.89 14.73 -6.79
N GLU A 89 11.81 15.63 -7.14
CA GLU A 89 11.56 17.08 -7.25
C GLU A 89 10.48 17.39 -8.31
N GLY A 90 10.53 16.68 -9.45
CA GLY A 90 9.54 16.82 -10.51
C GLY A 90 8.15 16.35 -10.06
N VAL A 91 8.08 15.26 -9.30
CA VAL A 91 6.83 14.74 -8.73
C VAL A 91 6.26 15.72 -7.70
N GLU A 92 7.08 16.27 -6.81
CA GLU A 92 6.65 17.28 -5.83
C GLU A 92 6.09 18.53 -6.52
N SER A 93 6.78 19.03 -7.55
CA SER A 93 6.33 20.17 -8.35
C SER A 93 4.97 19.91 -9.00
N LEU A 94 4.73 18.69 -9.49
CA LEU A 94 3.45 18.31 -10.07
C LEU A 94 2.35 18.23 -9.01
N TYR A 95 2.64 17.83 -7.78
CA TYR A 95 1.63 17.85 -6.70
C TYR A 95 1.14 19.25 -6.38
N ASP A 96 2.02 20.25 -6.40
CA ASP A 96 1.66 21.65 -6.14
C ASP A 96 0.78 22.28 -7.22
N GLU A 97 0.89 21.82 -8.48
CA GLU A 97 0.12 22.34 -9.61
C GLU A 97 -1.30 21.76 -9.70
N GLN A 98 -1.53 20.58 -9.11
CA GLN A 98 -2.78 19.84 -9.24
C GLN A 98 -3.86 20.33 -8.27
N GLU A 99 -5.09 20.43 -8.76
CA GLU A 99 -6.24 20.75 -7.91
C GLU A 99 -6.60 19.60 -6.96
N LEU A 100 -6.39 18.36 -7.41
CA LEU A 100 -6.70 17.14 -6.67
C LEU A 100 -5.49 16.21 -6.68
N VAL A 101 -5.05 15.82 -5.48
CA VAL A 101 -3.95 14.86 -5.29
C VAL A 101 -4.50 13.62 -4.57
N PRO A 102 -5.01 12.61 -5.31
CA PRO A 102 -5.60 11.43 -4.71
C PRO A 102 -4.55 10.43 -4.23
N GLU A 103 -4.88 9.63 -3.23
CA GLU A 103 -4.04 8.51 -2.76
C GLU A 103 -4.23 7.26 -3.63
N CYS A 104 -3.14 6.54 -3.88
CA CYS A 104 -3.13 5.28 -4.61
C CYS A 104 -3.74 4.16 -3.77
N PRO A 105 -4.74 3.41 -4.26
CA PRO A 105 -5.36 2.34 -3.48
C PRO A 105 -4.49 1.09 -3.31
N LEU A 106 -3.33 1.01 -3.99
CA LEU A 106 -2.39 -0.10 -3.85
C LEU A 106 -1.31 0.17 -2.80
N CYS A 107 -0.68 1.35 -2.84
CA CYS A 107 0.46 1.70 -2.00
C CYS A 107 0.23 2.90 -1.08
N HIS A 108 -0.93 3.55 -1.16
CA HIS A 108 -1.32 4.73 -0.39
C HIS A 108 -0.46 5.98 -0.61
N GLU A 109 0.39 5.99 -1.64
CA GLU A 109 1.13 7.18 -2.05
C GLU A 109 0.27 8.10 -2.91
N TYR A 110 0.59 9.39 -2.93
CA TYR A 110 -0.09 10.35 -3.81
C TYR A 110 0.09 10.02 -5.30
N MET A 111 -0.88 10.44 -6.11
CA MET A 111 -0.88 10.21 -7.55
C MET A 111 -0.83 11.52 -8.32
N ILE A 112 -0.21 11.48 -9.50
CA ILE A 112 -0.11 12.61 -10.43
C ILE A 112 -1.12 12.48 -11.57
N GLU A 113 -1.73 13.58 -11.98
CA GLU A 113 -2.67 13.70 -13.08
C GLU A 113 -1.91 13.58 -14.40
N ALA A 114 -2.17 12.51 -15.14
CA ALA A 114 -1.56 12.27 -16.44
C ALA A 114 -2.38 12.86 -17.60
N GLY A 115 -3.62 13.27 -17.34
CA GLY A 115 -4.50 13.94 -18.29
C GLY A 115 -5.88 13.31 -18.40
N GLU A 116 -6.56 13.59 -19.51
CA GLU A 116 -7.99 13.35 -19.64
C GLU A 116 -8.31 12.46 -20.84
N ARG A 117 -9.24 11.53 -20.65
CA ARG A 117 -9.79 10.66 -21.70
C ARG A 117 -11.28 10.87 -21.83
N ILE A 118 -11.72 11.18 -23.05
CA ILE A 118 -13.14 11.25 -23.40
C ILE A 118 -13.57 9.90 -23.96
N VAL A 119 -14.57 9.28 -23.36
CA VAL A 119 -15.13 8.01 -23.84
C VAL A 119 -16.35 8.30 -24.70
N GLY A 120 -16.26 7.97 -25.99
CA GLY A 120 -17.35 8.18 -26.95
C GLY A 120 -18.41 7.07 -26.94
N ALA A 121 -19.58 7.35 -27.52
CA ALA A 121 -20.67 6.39 -27.68
C ALA A 121 -20.30 5.05 -28.37
N PRO A 122 -19.43 4.99 -29.40
CA PRO A 122 -19.10 3.70 -30.01
C PRO A 122 -18.21 2.81 -29.12
N GLU A 123 -17.51 3.37 -28.14
CA GLU A 123 -16.58 2.65 -27.25
C GLU A 123 -17.22 2.26 -25.91
N PHE A 124 -18.47 2.65 -25.68
CA PHE A 124 -19.14 2.47 -24.40
C PHE A 124 -20.53 1.86 -24.55
N ALA A 125 -20.72 0.71 -23.91
CA ALA A 125 -22.03 0.08 -23.77
C ALA A 125 -22.62 0.43 -22.39
N PRO A 126 -23.59 1.37 -22.31
CA PRO A 126 -24.17 1.75 -21.04
C PRO A 126 -24.98 0.60 -20.43
N ARG A 127 -24.76 0.35 -19.14
CA ARG A 127 -25.60 -0.59 -18.38
C ARG A 127 -26.87 0.10 -17.90
N VAL A 128 -28.01 -0.54 -18.13
CA VAL A 128 -29.32 -0.14 -17.62
C VAL A 128 -29.73 -1.12 -16.51
N PRO A 129 -29.68 -0.71 -15.21
CA PRO A 129 -30.21 -1.53 -14.13
C PRO A 129 -31.74 -1.56 -14.19
N ASP A 130 -32.34 -2.74 -13.97
CA ASP A 130 -33.81 -2.92 -13.98
C ASP A 130 -34.53 -1.98 -13.02
N SER A 131 -33.89 -1.69 -11.89
CA SER A 131 -34.45 -0.83 -10.87
C SER A 131 -34.53 0.64 -11.32
N LEU A 132 -33.63 1.09 -12.20
CA LEU A 132 -33.55 2.46 -12.69
C LEU A 132 -34.28 2.66 -14.01
N GLY A 133 -34.33 1.65 -14.88
CA GLY A 133 -34.97 1.73 -16.20
C GLY A 133 -34.22 2.61 -17.22
N GLU A 134 -33.21 3.36 -16.77
CA GLU A 134 -32.38 4.25 -17.57
C GLU A 134 -30.88 3.95 -17.35
N PRO A 135 -30.00 4.30 -18.31
CA PRO A 135 -28.56 4.08 -18.16
C PRO A 135 -27.97 4.93 -17.03
N LEU A 136 -27.06 4.33 -16.25
CA LEU A 136 -26.39 5.05 -15.14
C LEU A 136 -25.47 6.16 -15.65
N LEU A 137 -24.73 5.87 -16.71
CA LEU A 137 -23.79 6.78 -17.35
C LEU A 137 -24.08 6.77 -18.85
N GLU A 138 -24.01 7.93 -19.49
CA GLU A 138 -24.20 8.09 -20.93
C GLU A 138 -22.95 8.68 -21.55
N ALA A 139 -22.56 8.15 -22.71
CA ALA A 139 -21.48 8.72 -23.49
C ALA A 139 -21.99 9.91 -24.32
N PRO A 140 -21.14 10.93 -24.57
CA PRO A 140 -19.76 11.01 -24.12
C PRO A 140 -19.62 11.45 -22.65
N PHE A 141 -18.64 10.87 -21.95
CA PHE A 141 -18.24 11.29 -20.62
C PHE A 141 -16.72 11.38 -20.51
N LYS A 142 -16.26 12.12 -19.51
CA LYS A 142 -14.85 12.45 -19.30
C LYS A 142 -14.29 11.64 -18.13
N LEU A 143 -13.09 11.10 -18.32
CA LEU A 143 -12.29 10.45 -17.27
C LEU A 143 -10.98 11.22 -17.09
N THR A 144 -10.67 11.61 -15.86
CA THR A 144 -9.35 12.15 -15.50
C THR A 144 -8.48 11.00 -15.00
N MET A 145 -7.31 10.83 -15.58
CA MET A 145 -6.39 9.72 -15.33
C MET A 145 -5.25 10.16 -14.42
N TYR A 146 -4.95 9.34 -13.42
CA TYR A 146 -3.90 9.56 -12.44
C TYR A 146 -2.94 8.36 -12.44
N VAL A 147 -1.66 8.62 -12.23
CA VAL A 147 -0.59 7.64 -12.19
C VAL A 147 0.15 7.77 -10.86
N CYS A 148 0.38 6.66 -10.17
CA CYS A 148 1.19 6.67 -8.96
C CYS A 148 2.69 6.65 -9.34
N PRO A 149 3.52 7.60 -8.88
CA PRO A 149 4.95 7.61 -9.18
C PRO A 149 5.72 6.46 -8.52
N SER A 150 5.24 5.92 -7.39
CA SER A 150 5.96 4.86 -6.66
C SER A 150 5.68 3.45 -7.18
N CYS A 151 4.44 3.15 -7.58
CA CYS A 151 4.05 1.81 -8.05
C CYS A 151 3.54 1.77 -9.51
N PHE A 152 3.49 2.92 -10.18
CA PHE A 152 3.05 3.07 -11.59
C PHE A 152 1.63 2.54 -11.88
N THR A 153 0.82 2.34 -10.85
CA THR A 153 -0.59 1.97 -11.02
C THR A 153 -1.36 3.17 -11.53
N VAL A 154 -2.27 2.92 -12.49
CA VAL A 154 -3.13 3.94 -13.09
C VAL A 154 -4.55 3.83 -12.54
N HIS A 155 -5.11 4.96 -12.11
CA HIS A 155 -6.50 5.08 -11.72
C HIS A 155 -7.20 6.19 -12.50
N SER A 156 -8.51 6.11 -12.63
CA SER A 156 -9.31 7.11 -13.34
C SER A 156 -10.51 7.54 -12.52
N PHE A 157 -10.75 8.84 -12.45
CA PHE A 157 -11.95 9.43 -11.86
C PHE A 157 -12.90 9.91 -12.94
N LEU A 158 -14.20 9.81 -12.67
CA LEU A 158 -15.23 10.40 -13.51
C LEU A 158 -15.23 11.92 -13.34
N GLY A 159 -15.21 12.65 -14.45
CA GLY A 159 -15.21 14.12 -14.46
C GLY A 159 -16.39 14.71 -13.69
N ASP A 160 -16.21 15.91 -13.13
CA ASP A 160 -17.16 16.50 -12.18
C ASP A 160 -18.59 16.64 -12.70
N GLU A 161 -18.75 17.07 -13.95
CA GLU A 161 -20.08 17.20 -14.57
C GLU A 161 -20.80 15.86 -14.68
N ASP A 162 -20.08 14.82 -15.11
CA ASP A 162 -20.61 13.48 -15.29
C ASP A 162 -20.90 12.80 -13.95
N ARG A 163 -20.04 13.03 -12.94
CA ARG A 163 -20.27 12.61 -11.55
C ARG A 163 -21.54 13.24 -10.99
N GLN A 164 -21.76 14.54 -11.20
CA GLN A 164 -23.00 15.20 -10.78
C GLN A 164 -24.24 14.66 -11.49
N ARG A 165 -24.15 14.37 -12.80
CA ARG A 165 -25.26 13.73 -13.55
C ARG A 165 -25.58 12.35 -12.98
N LEU A 166 -24.57 11.54 -12.69
CA LEU A 166 -24.73 10.21 -12.08
C LEU A 166 -25.43 10.31 -10.72
N VAL A 167 -24.96 11.20 -9.83
CA VAL A 167 -25.57 11.41 -8.50
C VAL A 167 -27.03 11.86 -8.60
N ARG A 168 -27.35 12.78 -9.51
CA ARG A 168 -28.74 13.23 -9.74
C ARG A 168 -29.64 12.09 -10.21
N ARG A 169 -29.18 11.25 -11.15
CA ARG A 169 -29.95 10.08 -11.63
C ARG A 169 -30.24 9.09 -10.51
N ILE A 170 -29.25 8.79 -9.68
CA ILE A 170 -29.43 7.83 -8.58
C ILE A 170 -30.37 8.40 -7.50
N SER A 171 -30.23 9.69 -7.16
CA SER A 171 -31.00 10.33 -6.08
C SER A 171 -32.44 10.71 -6.42
N GLN A 172 -32.80 10.90 -7.69
CA GLN A 172 -34.18 11.24 -8.08
C GLN A 172 -35.19 10.12 -7.77
N ARG A 173 -34.73 8.86 -7.71
CA ARG A 173 -35.58 7.70 -7.39
C ARG A 173 -36.10 7.64 -5.97
N ASP A 174 -35.39 8.23 -5.01
CA ASP A 174 -35.89 8.29 -3.63
C ASP A 174 -37.17 9.13 -3.58
N LYS A 175 -37.33 10.12 -4.45
CA LYS A 175 -38.51 10.99 -4.48
C LYS A 175 -39.69 10.37 -5.22
N GLU A 176 -39.46 9.57 -6.26
CA GLU A 176 -40.53 8.95 -7.05
C GLU A 176 -41.08 7.65 -6.43
N ASN A 177 -40.30 6.93 -5.61
CA ASN A 177 -40.79 5.76 -4.86
C ASN A 177 -41.43 6.12 -3.50
N LEU A 178 -41.48 7.41 -3.13
CA LEU A 178 -42.10 7.91 -1.91
C LEU A 178 -43.47 8.59 -2.14
N VAL A 179 -44.02 8.52 -3.36
CA VAL A 179 -45.34 9.06 -3.73
C VAL A 179 -46.32 7.94 -4.06
#